data_AF-A0A2V3DMP0-F1
#
_entry.id   AF-A0A2V3DMP0-F1
#
_cell.length_a   1.000
_cell.length_b   1.000
_cell.length_c   1.000
_cell.angle_alpha   90.00
_cell.angle_beta   90.00
_cell.angle_gamma   90.00
#
_symmetry.space_group_name_H-M   'P 1'
#
loop_
_entity.id
_entity.type
_entity.pdbx_description
1 polymer ?
#
loop_
_entity_poly.entity_id
_entity_poly.type
_entity_poly.pdbx_seq_one_letter_code
_entity_poly.pdbx_strand_id
1 'polypeptide(L)'
;MYKVTPNVPISGVGTYAADWASAWVDLDLKQPKFLTFHNSELTGCSTGLAADQPTMAPSMRDCSSGYHSSSVLKENAANMPIWVAETGISACIGGNETAKTYASAPWSADYALGSAQVGVSQLEFHGPLIICKGGGPPRSVVCFDGECLKPTGEMQP
;
A
#
# COMPACT_ATOMS: atom_id res chain seq x y z
N MET A 1 -17.88 -17.06 -11.16
CA MET A 1 -17.07 -17.44 -9.98
C MET A 1 -17.87 -18.31 -9.00
N TYR A 2 -18.95 -17.81 -8.39
CA TYR A 2 -19.74 -18.56 -7.38
C TYR A 2 -20.12 -20.01 -7.76
N LYS A 3 -20.53 -20.27 -9.01
CA LYS A 3 -20.91 -21.62 -9.48
C LYS A 3 -19.81 -22.68 -9.26
N VAL A 4 -18.54 -22.27 -9.30
CA VAL A 4 -17.39 -23.17 -9.22
C VAL A 4 -16.63 -23.07 -7.90
N THR A 5 -16.65 -21.89 -7.25
CA THR A 5 -15.91 -21.63 -6.00
C THR A 5 -16.75 -20.78 -5.04
N PRO A 6 -17.85 -21.31 -4.48
CA PRO A 6 -18.80 -20.52 -3.68
C PRO A 6 -18.23 -20.00 -2.35
N ASN A 7 -17.15 -20.61 -1.86
CA ASN A 7 -16.56 -20.31 -0.55
C ASN A 7 -15.31 -19.44 -0.63
N VAL A 8 -14.87 -19.05 -1.84
CA VAL A 8 -13.70 -18.19 -2.01
C VAL A 8 -14.11 -16.74 -1.77
N PRO A 9 -13.52 -16.01 -0.82
CA PRO A 9 -13.84 -14.59 -0.66
C PRO A 9 -13.42 -13.76 -1.87
N ILE A 10 -14.09 -12.63 -2.08
CA ILE A 10 -13.74 -11.67 -3.13
C ILE A 10 -13.24 -10.39 -2.47
N SER A 11 -12.03 -9.96 -2.83
CA SER A 11 -11.50 -8.65 -2.48
C SER A 11 -11.81 -7.63 -3.57
N GLY A 12 -12.12 -6.40 -3.16
CA GLY A 12 -12.36 -5.29 -4.07
C GLY A 12 -12.52 -3.98 -3.32
N VAL A 13 -12.35 -2.82 -3.96
CA VAL A 13 -12.15 -2.62 -5.40
C VAL A 13 -10.69 -2.36 -5.77
N GLY A 14 -9.79 -2.20 -4.80
CA GLY A 14 -8.38 -1.88 -5.08
C GLY A 14 -8.19 -0.49 -5.69
N THR A 15 -9.01 0.49 -5.29
CA THR A 15 -8.93 1.85 -5.85
C THR A 15 -8.66 2.89 -4.78
N TYR A 16 -8.07 4.02 -5.18
CA TYR A 16 -7.97 5.22 -4.33
C TYR A 16 -9.29 6.01 -4.22
N ALA A 17 -10.17 5.93 -5.22
CA ALA A 17 -11.38 6.74 -5.26
C ALA A 17 -12.45 6.20 -4.27
N ALA A 18 -12.78 7.00 -3.26
CA ALA A 18 -13.69 6.62 -2.19
C ALA A 18 -15.13 6.31 -2.64
N ASP A 19 -15.56 6.82 -3.80
CA ASP A 19 -16.91 6.60 -4.34
C ASP A 19 -17.14 5.13 -4.72
N TRP A 20 -16.08 4.41 -5.09
CA TRP A 20 -16.19 2.99 -5.43
C TRP A 20 -16.33 2.09 -4.20
N ALA A 21 -15.91 2.54 -3.02
CA ALA A 21 -16.05 1.77 -1.79
C ALA A 21 -17.53 1.57 -1.43
N SER A 22 -18.35 2.62 -1.53
CA SER A 22 -19.79 2.51 -1.25
C SER A 22 -20.48 1.55 -2.23
N ALA A 23 -20.17 1.66 -3.53
CA ALA A 23 -20.71 0.74 -4.53
C ALA A 23 -20.30 -0.72 -4.26
N TRP A 24 -19.08 -0.95 -3.74
CA TRP A 24 -18.61 -2.27 -3.35
C TRP A 24 -19.35 -2.84 -2.14
N VAL A 25 -19.56 -2.01 -1.11
CA VAL A 25 -20.33 -2.38 0.09
C VAL A 25 -21.74 -2.77 -0.27
N ASP A 26 -22.40 -1.97 -1.12
CA ASP A 26 -23.79 -2.17 -1.53
C ASP A 26 -23.99 -3.35 -2.49
N LEU A 27 -22.92 -3.85 -3.10
CA LEU A 27 -22.99 -4.96 -4.05
C LEU A 27 -23.40 -6.27 -3.36
N ASP A 28 -24.57 -6.80 -3.71
CA ASP A 28 -25.05 -8.09 -3.19
C ASP A 28 -24.31 -9.27 -3.85
N LEU A 29 -23.21 -9.71 -3.21
CA LEU A 29 -22.48 -10.91 -3.59
C LEU A 29 -22.83 -12.06 -2.66
N LYS A 30 -23.06 -13.23 -3.23
CA LYS A 30 -23.24 -14.49 -2.48
C LYS A 30 -21.98 -14.97 -1.75
N GLN A 31 -20.82 -14.42 -2.11
CA GLN A 31 -19.53 -14.78 -1.54
C GLN A 31 -19.13 -13.75 -0.47
N PRO A 32 -18.33 -14.14 0.55
CA PRO A 32 -17.75 -13.18 1.47
C PRO A 32 -16.96 -12.10 0.72
N LYS A 33 -17.01 -10.86 1.22
CA LYS A 33 -16.32 -9.71 0.64
C LYS A 33 -15.29 -9.14 1.60
N PHE A 34 -14.19 -8.64 1.05
CA PHE A 34 -13.25 -7.75 1.74
C PHE A 34 -13.22 -6.42 1.02
N LEU A 35 -13.14 -5.31 1.76
CA LEU A 35 -12.82 -4.02 1.14
C LEU A 35 -11.31 -3.92 0.99
N THR A 36 -10.87 -3.58 -0.22
CA THR A 36 -9.48 -3.26 -0.50
C THR A 36 -9.37 -1.91 -1.17
N PHE A 37 -8.31 -1.18 -0.82
CA PHE A 37 -7.96 0.09 -1.46
C PHE A 37 -6.45 0.22 -1.60
N HIS A 38 -6.03 1.16 -2.45
CA HIS A 38 -4.63 1.49 -2.65
C HIS A 38 -4.36 2.86 -2.02
N ASN A 39 -3.24 3.01 -1.32
CA ASN A 39 -2.82 4.30 -0.79
C ASN A 39 -1.29 4.39 -0.80
N SER A 40 -0.76 5.37 -1.53
CA SER A 40 0.65 5.74 -1.54
C SER A 40 0.73 7.25 -1.33
N GLU A 41 1.75 7.73 -0.62
CA GLU A 41 1.83 9.12 -0.14
C GLU A 41 2.18 10.16 -1.23
N LEU A 42 2.20 9.81 -2.53
CA LEU A 42 2.72 10.71 -3.58
C LEU A 42 1.73 11.14 -4.67
N THR A 43 2.00 12.35 -5.19
CA THR A 43 1.22 13.03 -6.22
C THR A 43 1.26 12.28 -7.54
N GLY A 44 0.12 12.24 -8.23
CA GLY A 44 -0.12 11.32 -9.35
C GLY A 44 0.83 11.40 -10.54
N CYS A 45 0.72 10.40 -11.42
CA CYS A 45 1.75 10.01 -12.40
C CYS A 45 2.02 11.00 -13.54
N SER A 46 1.34 12.14 -13.57
CA SER A 46 1.44 13.16 -14.60
C SER A 46 2.41 14.30 -14.25
N THR A 47 2.91 14.36 -13.02
CA THR A 47 3.76 15.48 -12.53
C THR A 47 5.27 15.22 -12.70
N GLY A 48 5.67 14.00 -13.07
CA GLY A 48 7.06 13.59 -13.34
C GLY A 48 7.87 13.28 -12.07
N LEU A 49 9.04 12.64 -12.22
CA LEU A 49 9.87 12.11 -11.12
C LEU A 49 10.30 13.15 -10.06
N ALA A 50 10.35 14.43 -10.41
CA ALA A 50 10.72 15.50 -9.49
C ALA A 50 9.59 15.84 -8.49
N ALA A 51 8.33 15.56 -8.85
CA ALA A 51 7.18 15.67 -7.96
C ALA A 51 6.94 14.38 -7.17
N ASP A 52 7.48 13.25 -7.64
CA ASP A 52 7.53 11.97 -6.91
C ASP A 52 8.62 11.98 -5.83
N GLN A 53 8.75 13.02 -5.00
CA GLN A 53 9.70 13.02 -3.88
C GLN A 53 8.93 12.82 -2.57
N PRO A 54 8.95 11.60 -1.99
CA PRO A 54 8.20 11.32 -0.78
C PRO A 54 8.71 12.19 0.35
N THR A 55 7.78 12.94 0.94
CA THR A 55 8.07 13.73 2.12
C THR A 55 7.78 12.85 3.33
N MET A 56 8.82 12.46 4.06
CA MET A 56 8.72 11.72 5.33
C MET A 56 8.18 12.59 6.49
N ALA A 57 7.34 13.59 6.19
CA ALA A 57 6.82 14.52 7.16
C ALA A 57 5.66 13.89 7.94
N PRO A 58 5.50 14.22 9.23
CA PRO A 58 4.35 13.77 10.02
C PRO A 58 2.99 14.06 9.38
N SER A 59 2.88 15.16 8.61
CA SER A 59 1.66 15.49 7.89
C SER A 59 1.25 14.43 6.85
N MET A 60 2.21 13.76 6.21
CA MET A 60 1.93 12.72 5.22
C MET A 60 1.41 11.44 5.89
N ARG A 61 2.05 11.04 6.99
CA ARG A 61 1.58 9.97 7.88
C ARG A 61 0.14 10.23 8.34
N ASP A 62 -0.15 11.45 8.78
CA ASP A 62 -1.49 11.83 9.27
C ASP A 62 -2.52 11.82 8.13
N CYS A 63 -2.14 12.23 6.91
CA CYS A 63 -2.99 12.12 5.73
C CYS A 63 -3.33 10.66 5.40
N SER A 64 -2.35 9.75 5.36
CA SER A 64 -2.58 8.32 5.10
C SER A 64 -3.43 7.68 6.22
N SER A 65 -3.12 7.97 7.47
CA SER A 65 -3.88 7.47 8.63
C SER A 65 -5.33 7.98 8.63
N GLY A 66 -5.54 9.24 8.28
CA GLY A 66 -6.87 9.83 8.14
C GLY A 66 -7.67 9.19 7.00
N TYR A 67 -7.02 8.93 5.85
CA TYR A 67 -7.63 8.22 4.74
C TYR A 67 -8.04 6.79 5.14
N HIS A 68 -7.14 6.03 5.76
CA HIS A 68 -7.43 4.69 6.26
C HIS A 68 -8.57 4.67 7.28
N SER A 69 -8.56 5.60 8.24
CA SER A 69 -9.62 5.73 9.24
C SER A 69 -10.98 5.96 8.58
N SER A 70 -11.04 6.77 7.51
CA SER A 70 -12.28 7.02 6.78
C SER A 70 -12.82 5.75 6.11
N SER A 71 -11.95 4.90 5.58
CA SER A 71 -12.31 3.59 5.03
C SER A 71 -12.79 2.65 6.13
N VAL A 72 -12.08 2.58 7.26
CA VAL A 72 -12.44 1.74 8.42
C VAL A 72 -13.78 2.11 9.02
N LEU A 73 -14.10 3.38 9.13
CA LEU A 73 -15.41 3.81 9.61
C LEU A 73 -16.56 3.38 8.70
N LYS A 74 -16.36 3.42 7.37
CA LYS A 74 -17.37 2.96 6.41
C LYS A 74 -17.60 1.45 6.49
N GLU A 75 -16.54 0.65 6.62
CA GLU A 75 -16.67 -0.81 6.60
C GLU A 75 -17.02 -1.43 7.96
N ASN A 76 -16.65 -0.80 9.07
CA ASN A 76 -17.15 -1.25 10.37
C ASN A 76 -18.68 -1.21 10.42
N ALA A 77 -19.32 -0.28 9.68
CA ALA A 77 -20.77 -0.28 9.49
C ALA A 77 -21.26 -1.46 8.63
N ALA A 78 -20.42 -2.00 7.74
CA ALA A 78 -20.70 -3.15 6.87
C ALA A 78 -20.21 -4.50 7.44
N ASN A 79 -19.50 -4.50 8.57
CA ASN A 79 -18.85 -5.67 9.20
C ASN A 79 -17.89 -6.41 8.24
N MET A 80 -17.10 -5.66 7.47
CA MET A 80 -16.17 -6.19 6.47
C MET A 80 -14.70 -5.90 6.83
N PRO A 81 -13.78 -6.87 6.66
CA PRO A 81 -12.34 -6.61 6.80
C PRO A 81 -11.81 -5.65 5.73
N ILE A 82 -10.80 -4.87 6.12
CA ILE A 82 -10.14 -3.88 5.25
C ILE A 82 -8.68 -4.20 5.04
N TRP A 83 -8.27 -4.22 3.77
CA TRP A 83 -6.88 -4.36 3.38
C TRP A 83 -6.41 -3.14 2.58
N VAL A 84 -5.18 -2.72 2.82
CA VAL A 84 -4.44 -1.93 1.83
C VAL A 84 -3.79 -2.94 0.89
N ALA A 85 -4.44 -3.19 -0.24
CA ALA A 85 -3.97 -4.18 -1.22
C ALA A 85 -2.81 -3.68 -2.09
N GLU A 86 -2.48 -2.39 -1.98
CA GLU A 86 -1.27 -1.84 -2.58
C GLU A 86 -0.87 -0.55 -1.87
N THR A 87 0.39 -0.47 -1.48
CA THR A 87 1.02 0.76 -0.99
C THR A 87 2.48 0.79 -1.37
N GLY A 88 3.05 1.98 -1.40
CA GLY A 88 4.48 2.16 -1.55
C GLY A 88 4.87 3.58 -1.16
N ILE A 89 6.16 3.76 -0.87
CA ILE A 89 6.70 5.08 -0.57
C ILE A 89 6.53 6.05 -1.74
N SER A 90 6.26 5.53 -2.93
CA SER A 90 5.94 6.31 -4.12
C SER A 90 4.77 5.70 -4.85
N ALA A 91 3.92 6.56 -5.39
CA ALA A 91 2.98 6.19 -6.44
C ALA A 91 3.74 6.00 -7.78
N CYS A 92 3.03 5.48 -8.78
CA CYS A 92 3.47 5.47 -10.19
C CYS A 92 4.70 4.60 -10.44
N ILE A 93 5.72 5.10 -11.15
CA ILE A 93 6.92 4.31 -11.50
C ILE A 93 7.72 3.93 -10.24
N GLY A 94 7.60 4.70 -9.16
CA GLY A 94 8.36 4.43 -7.93
C GLY A 94 9.87 4.55 -8.07
N GLY A 95 10.35 5.20 -9.13
CA GLY A 95 11.76 5.29 -9.49
C GLY A 95 12.50 6.50 -8.92
N ASN A 96 11.91 7.22 -7.96
CA ASN A 96 12.56 8.33 -7.30
C ASN A 96 13.71 7.86 -6.40
N GLU A 97 14.59 8.79 -6.02
CA GLU A 97 15.79 8.47 -5.24
C GLU A 97 15.44 7.90 -3.86
N THR A 98 14.42 8.42 -3.17
CA THR A 98 14.04 7.91 -1.85
C THR A 98 13.62 6.44 -1.89
N ALA A 99 12.88 6.04 -2.93
CA ALA A 99 12.45 4.66 -3.18
C ALA A 99 13.59 3.71 -3.55
N LYS A 100 14.83 4.20 -3.73
CA LYS A 100 16.05 3.40 -3.96
C LYS A 100 16.96 3.29 -2.74
N THR A 101 16.62 3.92 -1.62
CA THR A 101 17.45 3.93 -0.41
C THR A 101 16.75 3.24 0.75
N TYR A 102 17.52 2.94 1.80
CA TYR A 102 16.97 2.43 3.07
C TYR A 102 16.02 3.40 3.78
N ALA A 103 15.87 4.65 3.32
CA ALA A 103 14.88 5.59 3.87
C ALA A 103 13.43 5.08 3.71
N SER A 104 13.16 4.16 2.79
CA SER A 104 11.86 3.49 2.66
C SER A 104 11.54 2.51 3.78
N ALA A 105 12.53 1.97 4.48
CA ALA A 105 12.32 1.03 5.58
C ALA A 105 11.62 1.68 6.80
N PRO A 106 12.10 2.82 7.37
CA PRO A 106 11.40 3.47 8.47
C PRO A 106 10.03 4.00 8.05
N TRP A 107 9.86 4.40 6.79
CA TRP A 107 8.54 4.75 6.24
C TRP A 107 7.57 3.58 6.29
N SER A 108 7.97 2.43 5.74
CA SER A 108 7.12 1.23 5.72
C SER A 108 6.77 0.75 7.12
N ALA A 109 7.70 0.89 8.08
CA ALA A 109 7.43 0.56 9.48
C ALA A 109 6.38 1.50 10.09
N ASP A 110 6.52 2.83 9.92
CA ASP A 110 5.56 3.81 10.43
C ASP A 110 4.18 3.67 9.75
N TYR A 111 4.16 3.50 8.43
CA TYR A 111 2.94 3.24 7.66
C TYR A 111 2.20 1.99 8.14
N ALA A 112 2.94 0.91 8.40
CA ALA A 112 2.35 -0.34 8.88
C ALA A 112 1.75 -0.20 10.27
N LEU A 113 2.48 0.43 11.19
CA LEU A 113 2.00 0.68 12.55
C LEU A 113 0.81 1.64 12.57
N GLY A 114 0.86 2.73 11.79
CA GLY A 114 -0.24 3.70 11.67
C GLY A 114 -1.50 3.06 11.09
N SER A 115 -1.37 2.23 10.06
CA SER A 115 -2.49 1.51 9.47
C SER A 115 -3.12 0.50 10.44
N ALA A 116 -2.30 -0.24 11.19
CA ALA A 116 -2.78 -1.17 12.21
C ALA A 116 -3.51 -0.43 13.35
N GLN A 117 -3.01 0.73 13.78
CA GLN A 117 -3.64 1.55 14.82
C GLN A 117 -5.05 2.00 14.46
N VAL A 118 -5.34 2.19 13.17
CA VAL A 118 -6.66 2.65 12.70
C VAL A 118 -7.56 1.49 12.24
N GLY A 119 -7.11 0.24 12.37
CA GLY A 119 -7.94 -0.95 12.14
C GLY A 119 -7.81 -1.61 10.76
N VAL A 120 -6.80 -1.27 9.97
CA VAL A 120 -6.46 -2.02 8.76
C VAL A 120 -5.92 -3.40 9.15
N SER A 121 -6.46 -4.47 8.55
CA SER A 121 -6.12 -5.85 8.95
C SER A 121 -5.06 -6.52 8.07
N GLN A 122 -4.77 -5.98 6.88
CA GLN A 122 -3.73 -6.47 5.99
C GLN A 122 -3.14 -5.34 5.15
N LEU A 123 -1.83 -5.44 4.87
CA LEU A 123 -1.08 -4.49 4.07
C LEU A 123 -0.24 -5.23 3.03
N GLU A 124 -0.21 -4.70 1.82
CA GLU A 124 0.58 -5.22 0.72
C GLU A 124 1.45 -4.09 0.16
N PHE A 125 2.76 -4.16 0.44
CA PHE A 125 3.73 -3.24 -0.15
C PHE A 125 4.00 -3.65 -1.59
N HIS A 126 3.73 -2.74 -2.53
CA HIS A 126 3.96 -2.94 -3.94
C HIS A 126 5.45 -3.11 -4.23
N GLY A 127 5.77 -4.06 -5.10
CA GLY A 127 7.13 -4.34 -5.51
C GLY A 127 7.26 -5.74 -6.11
N PRO A 128 8.40 -6.04 -6.74
CA PRO A 128 8.66 -7.34 -7.33
C PRO A 128 8.76 -8.43 -6.24
N LEU A 129 8.12 -9.58 -6.49
CA LEU A 129 8.22 -10.78 -5.64
C LEU A 129 9.57 -11.50 -5.75
N ILE A 130 10.36 -11.20 -6.79
CA ILE A 130 11.69 -11.78 -7.02
C ILE A 130 12.74 -10.84 -6.45
N ILE A 131 13.38 -11.34 -5.39
CA ILE A 131 14.74 -11.14 -4.84
C ILE A 131 15.44 -9.85 -5.28
N CYS A 132 16.00 -9.14 -4.31
CA CYS A 132 16.78 -7.89 -4.31
C CYS A 132 17.65 -7.52 -5.53
N LYS A 133 17.83 -8.37 -6.53
CA LYS A 133 18.54 -8.15 -7.79
C LYS A 133 17.59 -8.12 -8.98
N GLY A 134 17.62 -7.05 -9.77
CA GLY A 134 16.94 -6.99 -11.08
C GLY A 134 15.42 -6.79 -11.02
N GLY A 135 14.88 -6.42 -9.87
CA GLY A 135 13.48 -6.08 -9.69
C GLY A 135 13.18 -4.61 -10.07
N GLY A 136 12.01 -4.37 -10.66
CA GLY A 136 11.53 -3.02 -10.94
C GLY A 136 11.25 -2.20 -9.67
N PRO A 137 11.27 -0.87 -9.75
CA PRO A 137 10.88 0.00 -8.63
C PRO A 137 9.36 -0.08 -8.34
N PRO A 138 8.93 0.23 -7.09
CA PRO A 138 9.75 0.39 -5.88
C PRO A 138 10.30 -0.97 -5.40
N ARG A 139 11.51 -0.96 -4.83
CA ARG A 139 12.17 -2.18 -4.35
C ARG A 139 11.69 -2.55 -2.95
N SER A 140 11.78 -3.85 -2.63
CA SER A 140 11.37 -4.38 -1.32
C SER A 140 12.23 -3.79 -0.19
N VAL A 141 11.59 -3.39 0.91
CA VAL A 141 12.28 -2.79 2.08
C VAL A 141 13.23 -3.74 2.82
N VAL A 142 13.19 -5.04 2.52
CA VAL A 142 14.13 -6.02 3.06
C VAL A 142 15.36 -6.22 2.17
N CYS A 143 15.45 -5.50 1.04
CA CYS A 143 16.53 -5.61 0.09
C CYS A 143 17.57 -4.50 0.27
N PHE A 144 18.75 -4.86 0.77
CA PHE A 144 19.87 -3.95 0.95
C PHE A 144 21.14 -4.51 0.29
N ASP A 145 22.00 -3.62 -0.20
CA ASP A 145 23.34 -3.96 -0.67
C ASP A 145 24.39 -3.88 0.45
N GLY A 146 25.54 -4.51 0.24
CA GLY A 146 26.66 -4.56 1.18
C GLY A 146 26.89 -5.93 1.84
N GLU A 147 27.98 -6.03 2.61
CA GLU A 147 28.31 -7.23 3.38
C GLU A 147 27.41 -7.36 4.62
N CYS A 148 27.28 -8.57 5.17
CA CYS A 148 26.64 -8.77 6.47
C CYS A 148 27.30 -7.86 7.53
N LEU A 149 26.50 -7.11 8.28
CA LEU A 149 26.91 -6.09 9.25
C LEU A 149 27.64 -4.85 8.66
N LYS A 150 27.69 -4.71 7.33
CA LYS A 150 28.19 -3.51 6.63
C LYS A 150 27.29 -3.14 5.44
N PRO A 151 26.02 -2.77 5.69
CA PRO A 151 25.12 -2.35 4.62
C PRO A 151 25.59 -1.03 4.00
N THR A 152 25.44 -0.86 2.69
CA THR A 152 25.76 0.42 2.00
C THR A 152 24.65 1.45 2.17
N GLY A 153 23.44 1.01 2.53
CA GLY A 153 22.24 1.85 2.58
C GLY A 153 21.55 2.06 1.23
N GLU A 154 22.16 1.55 0.16
CA GLU A 154 21.60 1.52 -1.19
C GLU A 154 20.84 0.20 -1.40
N MET A 155 19.73 0.25 -2.14
CA MET A 155 19.07 -0.96 -2.61
C MET A 155 19.70 -1.42 -3.93
N GLN A 156 19.99 -2.73 -4.07
CA GLN A 156 20.69 -3.26 -5.24
C GLN A 156 19.94 -2.99 -6.57
N PRO A 157 20.63 -2.61 -7.66
CA PRO A 157 20.09 -2.41 -9.01
C PRO A 157 19.11 -3.49 -9.51
#